data_AF-F8Q9M0-F1
#
_entry.id   AF-F8Q9M0-F1
#
_cell.length_a   1.000
_cell.length_b   1.000
_cell.length_c   1.000
_cell.angle_alpha   90.00
_cell.angle_beta   90.00
_cell.angle_gamma   90.00
#
_symmetry.space_group_name_H-M   'P 1'
#
loop_
_entity.id
_entity.type
_entity.pdbx_description
1 polymer ?
#
loop_
_entity_poly.entity_id
_entity_poly.type
_entity_poly.pdbx_seq_one_letter_code
_entity_poly.pdbx_strand_id
1 'polypeptide(L)'
;MQHLRSDPQARIWLGMFFFLTFVVRVIVTPSLALFFVGTMYSSFWLPQIVRSVRRSRSSALSKEYLVGTTICRLYFALYFLACPKNVLDVDRRPWIYILAVFILMQVIVLILQEQLGPTFFLPKRFTSTKMYDYHPPIPSSGVSDPESPDSSLGDCAICMEVIYAEDPRQRQQVAGGLLHKVSARRNYSLAPCSHLFHTECLEKWLAIKNICPQCRRPLPPL
;
A
#
# COMPACT_ATOMS: atom_id res chain seq x y z
N MET A 1 22.75 40.97 0.19
CA MET A 1 22.17 39.61 0.36
C MET A 1 20.82 39.41 -0.32
N GLN A 2 19.98 40.45 -0.52
CA GLN A 2 18.69 40.29 -1.22
C GLN A 2 18.83 40.00 -2.73
N HIS A 3 19.83 40.58 -3.42
CA HIS A 3 20.12 40.31 -4.85
C HIS A 3 20.45 38.84 -5.15
N LEU A 4 21.16 38.15 -4.25
CA LEU A 4 21.51 36.73 -4.43
C LEU A 4 20.28 35.79 -4.39
N ARG A 5 19.18 36.26 -3.79
CA ARG A 5 17.93 35.49 -3.62
C ARG A 5 16.95 35.73 -4.76
N SER A 6 17.01 36.91 -5.40
CA SER A 6 16.13 37.29 -6.51
C SER A 6 16.62 36.79 -7.88
N ASP A 7 17.93 36.61 -8.07
CA ASP A 7 18.47 36.17 -9.36
C ASP A 7 18.31 34.65 -9.58
N PRO A 8 17.48 34.21 -10.54
CA PRO A 8 17.25 32.79 -10.80
C PRO A 8 18.52 32.09 -11.30
N GLN A 9 19.40 32.82 -12.00
CA GLN A 9 20.67 32.27 -12.47
C GLN A 9 21.64 32.00 -11.31
N ALA A 10 21.76 32.91 -10.34
CA ALA A 10 22.63 32.72 -9.18
C ALA A 10 22.23 31.46 -8.38
N ARG A 11 20.93 31.18 -8.25
CA ARG A 11 20.41 29.97 -7.60
C ARG A 11 20.80 28.69 -8.34
N ILE A 12 20.74 28.69 -9.67
CA ILE A 12 21.11 27.52 -10.48
C ILE A 12 22.62 27.26 -10.36
N TRP A 13 23.45 28.30 -10.47
CA TRP A 13 24.91 28.18 -10.34
C TRP A 13 25.32 27.70 -8.95
N LEU A 14 24.70 28.23 -7.89
CA LEU A 14 24.95 27.74 -6.53
C LEU A 14 24.51 26.28 -6.36
N GLY A 15 23.33 25.92 -6.86
CA GLY A 15 22.85 24.53 -6.84
C GLY A 15 23.80 23.58 -7.55
N MET A 16 24.26 23.95 -8.75
CA MET A 16 25.23 23.16 -9.52
C MET A 16 26.58 23.06 -8.80
N PHE A 17 27.07 24.14 -8.20
CA PHE A 17 28.30 24.14 -7.43
C PHE A 17 28.23 23.19 -6.22
N PHE A 18 27.15 23.24 -5.44
CA PHE A 18 26.96 22.34 -4.31
C PHE A 18 26.80 20.88 -4.74
N PHE A 19 26.04 20.63 -5.82
CA PHE A 19 25.87 19.28 -6.37
C PHE A 19 27.19 18.70 -6.86
N LEU A 20 27.96 19.45 -7.65
CA LEU A 20 29.26 19.01 -8.15
C LEU A 20 30.24 18.78 -7.00
N THR A 21 30.29 19.69 -6.02
CA THR A 21 31.13 19.52 -4.84
C THR A 21 30.76 18.26 -4.05
N PHE A 22 29.47 17.98 -3.90
CA PHE A 22 28.99 16.76 -3.26
C PHE A 22 29.43 15.50 -4.02
N VAL A 23 29.22 15.46 -5.34
CA VAL A 23 29.62 14.33 -6.19
C VAL A 23 31.13 14.09 -6.10
N VAL A 24 31.94 15.13 -6.24
CA VAL A 24 33.40 15.03 -6.13
C VAL A 24 33.80 14.52 -4.75
N ARG A 25 33.20 15.04 -3.66
CA ARG A 25 33.50 14.58 -2.30
C ARG A 25 33.13 13.12 -2.08
N VAL A 26 31.99 12.66 -2.61
CA VAL A 26 31.57 11.26 -2.53
C VAL A 26 32.55 10.36 -3.28
N ILE A 27 33.01 10.73 -4.48
CA ILE A 27 33.96 9.93 -5.28
C ILE A 27 35.35 9.89 -4.61
N VAL A 28 35.85 11.02 -4.13
CA VAL A 28 37.20 11.13 -3.56
C VAL A 28 37.30 10.53 -2.17
N THR A 29 36.18 10.42 -1.44
CA THR A 29 36.16 9.92 -0.05
C THR A 29 35.48 8.55 0.01
N PRO A 30 36.23 7.44 0.07
CA PRO A 30 35.67 6.09 0.02
C PRO A 30 34.64 5.77 1.13
N SER A 31 34.80 6.37 2.32
CA SER A 31 33.85 6.20 3.41
C SER A 31 32.48 6.82 3.12
N LEU A 32 32.44 7.99 2.45
CA LEU A 32 31.20 8.63 2.00
C LEU A 32 30.56 7.85 0.86
N ALA A 33 31.37 7.34 -0.09
CA ALA A 33 30.87 6.46 -1.15
C ALA A 33 30.18 5.22 -0.57
N LEU A 34 30.83 4.52 0.37
CA LEU A 34 30.27 3.33 1.01
C LEU A 34 28.98 3.65 1.79
N PHE A 35 28.95 4.76 2.52
CA PHE A 35 27.75 5.20 3.24
C PHE A 35 26.59 5.52 2.28
N PHE A 36 26.88 6.22 1.17
CA PHE A 36 25.89 6.57 0.16
C PHE A 36 25.31 5.31 -0.51
N VAL A 37 26.18 4.40 -0.96
CA VAL A 37 25.77 3.11 -1.57
C VAL A 37 25.00 2.27 -0.57
N GLY A 38 25.45 2.18 0.69
CA GLY A 38 24.74 1.47 1.75
C GLY A 38 23.35 2.03 2.01
N THR A 39 23.20 3.36 2.04
CA THR A 39 21.90 4.03 2.23
C THR A 39 20.96 3.77 1.06
N MET A 40 21.48 3.85 -0.17
CA MET A 40 20.71 3.55 -1.38
C MET A 40 20.25 2.08 -1.40
N TYR A 41 21.14 1.14 -1.05
CA TYR A 41 20.83 -0.28 -0.92
C TYR A 41 19.76 -0.55 0.14
N SER A 42 19.82 0.17 1.26
CA SER A 42 18.88 0.04 2.38
C SER A 42 17.50 0.62 2.07
N SER A 43 17.37 1.46 1.06
CA SER A 43 16.13 2.16 0.69
C SER A 43 15.23 1.36 -0.28
N PHE A 44 15.48 0.07 -0.46
CA PHE A 44 14.85 -0.72 -1.51
C PHE A 44 13.34 -0.95 -1.33
N TRP A 45 12.82 -0.90 -0.10
CA TRP A 45 11.39 -1.03 0.17
C TRP A 45 10.62 0.29 0.11
N LEU A 46 11.30 1.44 0.15
CA LEU A 46 10.65 2.75 0.11
C LEU A 46 9.73 2.93 -1.12
N PRO A 47 10.12 2.56 -2.36
CA PRO A 47 9.23 2.64 -3.50
C PRO A 47 7.93 1.85 -3.32
N GLN A 48 8.00 0.69 -2.64
CA GLN A 48 6.84 -0.15 -2.38
C GLN A 48 5.90 0.49 -1.34
N ILE A 49 6.45 1.04 -0.26
CA ILE A 49 5.69 1.78 0.76
C ILE A 49 4.98 2.98 0.09
N VAL A 50 5.70 3.75 -0.73
CA VAL A 50 5.15 4.92 -1.45
C VAL A 50 4.05 4.49 -2.43
N ARG A 51 4.26 3.40 -3.17
CA ARG A 51 3.26 2.85 -4.09
C ARG A 51 1.99 2.42 -3.35
N SER A 52 2.13 1.73 -2.21
CA SER A 52 1.01 1.29 -1.38
C SER A 52 0.21 2.47 -0.84
N VAL A 53 0.87 3.53 -0.37
CA VAL A 53 0.20 4.78 0.06
C VAL A 53 -0.53 5.43 -1.10
N ARG A 54 0.14 5.64 -2.25
CA ARG A 54 -0.45 6.34 -3.41
C ARG A 54 -1.66 5.61 -3.97
N ARG A 55 -1.62 4.27 -4.02
CA ARG A 55 -2.72 3.45 -4.53
C ARG A 55 -3.77 3.11 -3.47
N SER A 56 -3.52 3.44 -2.20
CA SER A 56 -4.37 3.04 -1.06
C SER A 56 -4.68 1.53 -1.08
N ARG A 57 -3.71 0.71 -1.49
CA ARG A 57 -3.82 -0.75 -1.53
C ARG A 57 -2.64 -1.41 -0.84
N SER A 58 -2.89 -2.53 -0.16
CA SER A 58 -1.83 -3.36 0.41
C SER A 58 -0.90 -3.91 -0.69
N SER A 59 0.30 -4.27 -0.27
CA SER A 59 1.31 -4.90 -1.13
C SER A 59 0.77 -6.24 -1.65
N ALA A 60 0.94 -6.52 -2.95
CA ALA A 60 0.63 -7.84 -3.53
C ALA A 60 1.72 -8.88 -3.27
N LEU A 61 2.74 -8.51 -2.49
CA LEU A 61 3.92 -9.32 -2.22
C LEU A 61 3.66 -10.20 -1.00
N SER A 62 4.00 -11.49 -1.05
CA SER A 62 3.81 -12.38 0.09
C SER A 62 4.71 -11.97 1.27
N LYS A 63 4.23 -12.18 2.50
CA LYS A 63 4.98 -11.91 3.74
C LYS A 63 6.28 -12.72 3.80
N GLU A 64 6.22 -13.97 3.33
CA GLU A 64 7.36 -14.87 3.24
C GLU A 64 8.44 -14.32 2.32
N TYR A 65 8.06 -13.80 1.14
CA TYR A 65 9.00 -13.16 0.22
C TYR A 65 9.64 -11.92 0.85
N LEU A 66 8.83 -11.08 1.49
CA LEU A 66 9.28 -9.86 2.18
C LEU A 66 10.35 -10.18 3.22
N VAL A 67 10.06 -11.12 4.12
CA VAL A 67 10.98 -11.54 5.18
C VAL A 67 12.21 -12.23 4.59
N GLY A 68 12.02 -13.20 3.68
CA GLY A 68 13.12 -13.94 3.06
C GLY A 68 14.13 -13.04 2.35
N THR A 69 13.67 -12.12 1.49
CA THR A 69 14.58 -11.22 0.77
C THR A 69 15.31 -10.25 1.72
N THR A 70 14.66 -9.81 2.81
CA THR A 70 15.32 -8.95 3.80
C THR A 70 16.40 -9.68 4.59
N ILE A 71 16.16 -10.91 4.99
CA ILE A 71 17.13 -11.74 5.69
C ILE A 71 18.33 -12.00 4.78
N CYS A 72 18.10 -12.45 3.55
CA CYS A 72 19.18 -12.73 2.59
C CYS A 72 20.03 -11.48 2.35
N ARG A 73 19.40 -10.32 2.11
CA ARG A 73 20.11 -9.05 1.89
C ARG A 73 20.88 -8.59 3.10
N LEU A 74 20.26 -8.66 4.28
CA LEU A 74 20.89 -8.24 5.53
C LEU A 74 22.06 -9.14 5.90
N TYR A 75 21.95 -10.46 5.64
CA TYR A 75 23.04 -11.40 5.83
C TYR A 75 24.29 -11.00 5.03
N PHE A 76 24.14 -10.75 3.72
CA PHE A 76 25.27 -10.31 2.89
C PHE A 76 25.85 -8.97 3.36
N ALA A 77 24.99 -7.99 3.66
CA ALA A 77 25.44 -6.67 4.11
C ALA A 77 26.19 -6.73 5.47
N LEU A 78 25.67 -7.49 6.44
CA LEU A 78 26.31 -7.65 7.74
C LEU A 78 27.58 -8.50 7.66
N TYR A 79 27.61 -9.52 6.80
CA TYR A 79 28.84 -10.29 6.57
C TYR A 79 29.97 -9.36 6.14
N PHE A 80 29.81 -8.59 5.07
CA PHE A 80 30.88 -7.76 4.53
C PHE A 80 31.27 -6.53 5.36
N LEU A 81 30.35 -5.95 6.15
CA LEU A 81 30.60 -4.68 6.84
C LEU A 81 30.65 -4.78 8.38
N ALA A 82 30.10 -5.83 8.98
CA ALA A 82 30.07 -5.99 10.43
C ALA A 82 31.06 -7.03 10.96
N CYS A 83 31.34 -8.10 10.19
CA CYS A 83 32.29 -9.12 10.59
C CYS A 83 33.75 -8.62 10.40
N PRO A 84 34.63 -8.79 11.40
CA PRO A 84 36.02 -8.34 11.32
C PRO A 84 36.92 -9.25 10.49
N LYS A 85 36.46 -10.47 10.14
CA LYS A 85 37.21 -11.45 9.35
C LYS A 85 36.42 -11.81 8.11
N ASN A 86 36.52 -10.94 7.10
CA ASN A 86 35.82 -11.10 5.83
C ASN A 86 36.78 -11.54 4.74
N VAL A 87 36.26 -12.22 3.72
CA VAL A 87 37.08 -12.65 2.57
C VAL A 87 37.72 -11.46 1.82
N LEU A 88 37.11 -10.28 1.91
CA LEU A 88 37.59 -9.03 1.31
C LEU A 88 38.39 -8.14 2.27
N ASP A 89 38.67 -8.63 3.49
CA ASP A 89 39.40 -7.92 4.55
C ASP A 89 38.93 -6.47 4.77
N VAL A 90 37.61 -6.26 4.67
CA VAL A 90 36.99 -4.96 4.88
C VAL A 90 36.92 -4.70 6.38
N ASP A 91 37.50 -3.59 6.82
CA ASP A 91 37.38 -3.12 8.20
C ASP A 91 35.92 -3.04 8.67
N ARG A 92 35.70 -3.36 9.94
CA ARG A 92 34.40 -3.21 10.60
C ARG A 92 33.89 -1.76 10.53
N ARG A 93 32.64 -1.59 10.08
CA ARG A 93 31.96 -0.28 10.01
C ARG A 93 30.70 -0.27 10.88
N PRO A 94 30.64 0.48 12.00
CA PRO A 94 29.52 0.39 12.96
C PRO A 94 28.21 1.00 12.46
N TRP A 95 28.22 1.91 11.48
CA TRP A 95 27.00 2.51 10.93
C TRP A 95 26.10 1.51 10.19
N ILE A 96 26.61 0.32 9.83
CA ILE A 96 25.80 -0.73 9.19
C ILE A 96 24.64 -1.19 10.07
N TYR A 97 24.79 -1.18 11.40
CA TYR A 97 23.71 -1.56 12.30
C TYR A 97 22.54 -0.56 12.26
N ILE A 98 22.82 0.73 12.04
CA ILE A 98 21.78 1.76 11.87
C ILE A 98 20.95 1.46 10.61
N LEU A 99 21.63 1.11 9.52
CA LEU A 99 20.95 0.75 8.27
C LEU A 99 20.19 -0.58 8.37
N ALA A 100 20.73 -1.55 9.11
CA ALA A 100 20.05 -2.81 9.40
C ALA A 100 18.71 -2.56 10.11
N VAL A 101 18.72 -1.75 11.16
CA VAL A 101 17.51 -1.33 11.88
C VAL A 101 16.56 -0.58 10.95
N PHE A 102 17.07 0.29 10.08
CA PHE A 102 16.26 1.01 9.09
C PHE A 102 15.56 0.08 8.08
N ILE A 103 16.22 -0.98 7.60
CA ILE A 103 15.60 -1.99 6.72
C ILE A 103 14.51 -2.76 7.47
N LEU A 104 14.78 -3.19 8.71
CA LEU A 104 13.80 -3.91 9.54
C LEU A 104 12.57 -3.04 9.81
N MET A 105 12.77 -1.76 10.09
CA MET A 105 11.69 -0.80 10.28
C MET A 105 10.82 -0.65 9.02
N GLN A 106 11.41 -0.62 7.82
CA GLN A 106 10.65 -0.60 6.56
C GLN A 106 9.78 -1.87 6.38
N VAL A 107 10.30 -3.03 6.74
CA VAL A 107 9.55 -4.31 6.67
C VAL A 107 8.38 -4.30 7.63
N ILE A 108 8.59 -3.83 8.87
CA ILE A 108 7.53 -3.69 9.87
C ILE A 108 6.43 -2.75 9.33
N VAL A 109 6.80 -1.62 8.74
CA VAL A 109 5.84 -0.70 8.13
C VAL A 109 5.04 -1.38 7.02
N LEU A 110 5.67 -2.17 6.14
CA LEU A 110 4.97 -2.91 5.09
C LEU A 110 3.99 -3.95 5.63
N ILE A 111 4.37 -4.70 6.67
CA ILE A 111 3.48 -5.66 7.35
C ILE A 111 2.30 -4.91 8.00
N LEU A 112 2.58 -3.77 8.64
CA LEU A 112 1.58 -2.96 9.30
C LEU A 112 0.61 -2.32 8.30
N GLN A 113 1.09 -1.93 7.11
CA GLN A 113 0.26 -1.47 6.00
C GLN A 113 -0.73 -2.53 5.49
N GLU A 114 -0.42 -3.81 5.67
CA GLU A 114 -1.32 -4.90 5.30
C GLU A 114 -2.42 -5.13 6.36
N GLN A 115 -2.08 -5.00 7.64
CA GLN A 115 -3.00 -5.27 8.75
C GLN A 115 -3.89 -4.08 9.10
N LEU A 116 -3.31 -2.88 9.22
CA LEU A 116 -4.01 -1.65 9.62
C LEU A 116 -4.43 -0.78 8.42
N GLY A 117 -4.01 -1.17 7.23
CA GLY A 117 -4.26 -0.46 5.99
C GLY A 117 -3.10 0.44 5.54
N PRO A 118 -3.03 0.75 4.24
CA PRO A 118 -1.86 1.34 3.59
C PRO A 118 -1.52 2.76 4.05
N THR A 119 -2.49 3.46 4.66
CA THR A 119 -2.38 4.88 5.07
C THR A 119 -2.41 5.06 6.59
N PHE A 120 -2.20 4.00 7.39
CA PHE A 120 -2.33 4.04 8.85
C PHE A 120 -1.49 5.14 9.54
N PHE A 121 -0.34 5.50 8.96
CA PHE A 121 0.61 6.47 9.50
C PHE A 121 0.44 7.88 8.93
N LEU A 122 -0.41 8.09 7.92
CA LEU A 122 -0.62 9.39 7.31
C LEU A 122 -1.72 10.18 8.03
N PRO A 123 -1.50 11.47 8.34
CA PRO A 123 -2.57 12.36 8.76
C PRO A 123 -3.67 12.43 7.69
N LYS A 124 -4.93 12.52 8.10
CA LYS A 124 -6.11 12.56 7.21
C LYS A 124 -6.04 13.63 6.10
N ARG A 125 -5.21 14.67 6.25
CA ARG A 125 -4.98 15.74 5.27
C ARG A 125 -4.18 15.31 4.03
N PHE A 126 -3.33 14.29 4.16
CA PHE A 126 -2.48 13.80 3.07
C PHE A 126 -3.05 12.54 2.38
N THR A 127 -4.14 11.98 2.89
CA THR A 127 -4.87 10.88 2.27
C THR A 127 -5.68 11.41 1.08
N SER A 128 -4.99 11.62 -0.05
CA SER A 128 -5.58 12.25 -1.24
C SER A 128 -6.53 11.35 -2.04
N THR A 129 -6.63 10.06 -1.72
CA THR A 129 -7.53 9.13 -2.43
C THR A 129 -8.67 8.75 -1.50
N LYS A 130 -9.82 9.41 -1.67
CA LYS A 130 -11.07 9.05 -0.99
C LYS A 130 -11.54 7.71 -1.59
N MET A 131 -11.12 6.60 -0.97
CA MET A 131 -11.62 5.27 -1.32
C MET A 131 -13.14 5.32 -1.22
N TYR A 132 -13.84 5.06 -2.32
CA TYR A 132 -15.30 5.03 -2.29
C TYR A 132 -15.72 3.75 -1.56
N ASP A 133 -16.53 3.89 -0.51
CA ASP A 133 -17.06 2.75 0.21
C ASP A 133 -18.15 2.10 -0.64
N TYR A 134 -17.81 0.97 -1.27
CA TYR A 134 -18.73 0.17 -2.07
C TYR A 134 -19.74 -0.61 -1.20
N HIS A 135 -19.61 -0.57 0.13
CA HIS A 135 -20.49 -1.29 1.06
C HIS A 135 -21.20 -0.33 2.04
N PRO A 136 -22.01 0.63 1.55
CA PRO A 136 -22.83 1.44 2.45
C PRO A 136 -23.84 0.54 3.18
N PRO A 137 -24.14 0.82 4.47
CA PRO A 137 -25.20 0.09 5.18
C PRO A 137 -26.55 0.42 4.55
N ILE A 138 -27.09 -0.52 3.78
CA ILE A 138 -28.44 -0.40 3.22
C ILE A 138 -29.42 -0.80 4.33
N PRO A 139 -30.32 0.10 4.76
CA PRO A 139 -31.32 -0.25 5.75
C PRO A 139 -32.26 -1.31 5.18
N SER A 140 -32.32 -2.48 5.83
CA SER A 140 -33.25 -3.57 5.52
C SER A 140 -34.73 -3.20 5.69
N SER A 141 -35.01 -2.00 6.21
CA SER A 141 -36.34 -1.50 6.54
C SER A 141 -37.04 -0.70 5.43
N GLY A 142 -36.41 -0.50 4.26
CA GLY A 142 -36.97 0.31 3.16
C GLY A 142 -37.40 -0.48 1.91
N VAL A 143 -37.09 -1.77 1.85
CA VAL A 143 -37.42 -2.67 0.72
C VAL A 143 -37.99 -3.99 1.27
N SER A 144 -38.75 -3.90 2.36
CA SER A 144 -39.57 -5.02 2.83
C SER A 144 -40.95 -4.80 2.23
N ASP A 145 -41.17 -5.36 1.04
CA ASP A 145 -42.53 -5.65 0.62
C ASP A 145 -43.04 -6.75 1.58
N PRO A 146 -44.08 -6.51 2.39
CA PRO A 146 -44.53 -7.47 3.42
C PRO A 146 -45.01 -8.82 2.84
N GLU A 147 -45.13 -8.94 1.51
CA GLU A 147 -45.47 -10.16 0.79
C GLU A 147 -44.28 -11.04 0.39
N SER A 148 -43.02 -10.56 0.45
CA SER A 148 -41.85 -11.34 0.04
C SER A 148 -41.03 -11.84 1.25
N PRO A 149 -40.84 -13.16 1.42
CA PRO A 149 -40.07 -13.73 2.54
C PRO A 149 -38.55 -13.50 2.45
N ASP A 150 -38.05 -13.07 1.28
CA ASP A 150 -36.63 -12.89 1.02
C ASP A 150 -36.29 -11.40 0.87
N SER A 151 -35.36 -10.90 1.68
CA SER A 151 -34.84 -9.53 1.60
C SER A 151 -33.96 -9.35 0.35
N SER A 152 -34.62 -9.33 -0.82
CA SER A 152 -33.99 -9.12 -2.13
C SER A 152 -33.77 -7.61 -2.36
N LEU A 153 -32.55 -7.24 -2.74
CA LEU A 153 -32.20 -5.85 -3.09
C LEU A 153 -32.34 -5.57 -4.60
N GLY A 154 -32.72 -6.57 -5.39
CA GLY A 154 -32.83 -6.52 -6.84
C GLY A 154 -31.84 -7.43 -7.56
N ASP A 155 -31.83 -7.34 -8.89
CA ASP A 155 -31.05 -8.23 -9.76
C ASP A 155 -29.69 -7.63 -10.14
N CYS A 156 -28.66 -8.47 -10.16
CA CYS A 156 -27.34 -8.10 -10.64
C CYS A 156 -27.29 -8.12 -12.18
N ALA A 157 -27.07 -6.97 -12.82
CA ALA A 157 -27.00 -6.90 -14.29
C ALA A 157 -25.79 -7.62 -14.94
N ILE A 158 -24.88 -8.19 -14.14
CA ILE A 158 -23.70 -8.92 -14.62
C ILE A 158 -24.01 -10.42 -14.75
N CYS A 159 -24.55 -11.05 -13.71
CA CYS A 159 -24.88 -12.48 -13.68
C CYS A 159 -26.37 -12.77 -13.84
N MET A 160 -27.23 -11.74 -13.79
CA MET A 160 -28.69 -11.84 -13.86
C MET A 160 -29.33 -12.60 -12.68
N GLU A 161 -28.63 -12.72 -11.54
CA GLU A 161 -29.15 -13.33 -10.32
C GLU A 161 -29.55 -12.27 -9.28
N VAL A 162 -30.52 -12.62 -8.42
CA VAL A 162 -30.98 -11.80 -7.29
C VAL A 162 -29.88 -11.58 -6.26
N ILE A 163 -29.82 -10.35 -5.74
CA ILE A 163 -28.90 -9.92 -4.69
C ILE A 163 -29.63 -9.96 -3.36
N TYR A 164 -29.24 -10.88 -2.47
CA TYR A 164 -29.80 -10.96 -1.12
C TYR A 164 -29.01 -10.09 -0.13
N ALA A 165 -29.71 -9.45 0.82
CA ALA A 165 -29.12 -8.58 1.85
C ALA A 165 -28.19 -9.33 2.81
N GLU A 166 -28.64 -10.52 3.20
CA GLU A 166 -27.96 -11.45 4.08
C GLU A 166 -27.95 -12.81 3.38
N ASP A 167 -26.76 -13.42 3.25
CA ASP A 167 -26.66 -14.78 2.74
C ASP A 167 -26.89 -15.78 3.89
N PRO A 168 -27.94 -16.61 3.83
CA PRO A 168 -28.20 -17.61 4.85
C PRO A 168 -27.03 -18.60 5.03
N ARG A 169 -26.17 -18.80 4.01
CA ARG A 169 -25.01 -19.70 4.08
C ARG A 169 -23.87 -19.15 4.94
N GLN A 170 -23.69 -17.83 5.00
CA GLN A 170 -22.68 -17.20 5.87
C GLN A 170 -23.07 -17.28 7.36
N ARG A 171 -24.36 -17.28 7.70
CA ARG A 171 -24.82 -17.42 9.09
C ARG A 171 -24.38 -18.75 9.73
N GLN A 172 -24.28 -19.81 8.94
CA GLN A 172 -24.02 -21.17 9.44
C GLN A 172 -22.53 -21.45 9.73
N GLN A 173 -21.60 -20.71 9.11
CA GLN A 173 -20.16 -20.83 9.36
C GLN A 173 -19.65 -19.95 10.51
N VAL A 174 -20.43 -18.94 10.94
CA VAL A 174 -19.99 -17.92 11.91
C VAL A 174 -20.43 -18.22 13.35
N ALA A 175 -21.22 -19.27 13.58
CA ALA A 175 -21.73 -19.66 14.91
C ALA A 175 -20.65 -20.24 15.88
N GLY A 176 -19.38 -20.35 15.48
CA GLY A 176 -18.34 -21.06 16.24
C GLY A 176 -17.13 -20.25 16.73
N GLY A 177 -17.09 -18.91 16.64
CA GLY A 177 -15.87 -18.16 16.98
C GLY A 177 -16.08 -16.75 17.56
N LEU A 178 -15.40 -16.46 18.68
CA LEU A 178 -15.47 -15.22 19.47
C LEU A 178 -14.81 -13.97 18.84
N LEU A 179 -14.47 -13.97 17.54
CA LEU A 179 -13.84 -12.83 16.85
C LEU A 179 -14.85 -12.04 16.00
N HIS A 180 -15.80 -11.42 16.69
CA HIS A 180 -17.03 -10.85 16.13
C HIS A 180 -16.90 -9.40 15.63
N LYS A 181 -15.87 -9.06 14.84
CA LYS A 181 -15.77 -7.71 14.23
C LYS A 181 -14.89 -7.56 13.00
N VAL A 182 -14.55 -8.65 12.32
CA VAL A 182 -13.92 -8.57 10.99
C VAL A 182 -15.04 -8.61 9.96
N SER A 183 -15.26 -7.47 9.31
CA SER A 183 -16.13 -7.23 8.15
C SER A 183 -16.75 -8.50 7.56
N ALA A 184 -18.00 -8.81 7.93
CA ALA A 184 -18.79 -9.79 7.20
C ALA A 184 -18.79 -9.32 5.74
N ARG A 185 -18.13 -10.08 4.85
CA ARG A 185 -18.04 -9.72 3.43
C ARG A 185 -19.48 -9.60 2.92
N ARG A 186 -19.93 -8.38 2.69
CA ARG A 186 -21.28 -8.15 2.19
C ARG A 186 -21.35 -8.67 0.76
N ASN A 187 -22.40 -9.40 0.44
CA ASN A 187 -22.58 -9.99 -0.89
C ASN A 187 -23.03 -8.96 -1.95
N TYR A 188 -23.23 -7.71 -1.56
CA TYR A 188 -23.59 -6.61 -2.44
C TYR A 188 -22.52 -5.52 -2.44
N SER A 189 -22.38 -4.85 -3.59
CA SER A 189 -21.54 -3.69 -3.80
C SER A 189 -22.35 -2.61 -4.52
N LEU A 190 -22.35 -1.39 -3.98
CA LEU A 190 -23.03 -0.24 -4.55
C LEU A 190 -22.00 0.66 -5.23
N ALA A 191 -22.16 0.92 -6.52
CA ALA A 191 -21.32 1.84 -7.24
C ALA A 191 -21.66 3.32 -6.91
N PRO A 192 -20.74 4.29 -7.10
CA PRO A 192 -21.02 5.74 -7.01
C PRO A 192 -22.16 6.24 -7.91
N CYS A 193 -22.48 5.47 -8.95
CA CYS A 193 -23.61 5.73 -9.84
C CYS A 193 -24.92 5.09 -9.36
N SER A 194 -24.99 4.67 -8.08
CA SER A 194 -26.12 4.03 -7.40
C SER A 194 -26.64 2.74 -8.05
N HIS A 195 -25.81 2.04 -8.83
CA HIS A 195 -26.13 0.69 -9.32
C HIS A 195 -25.57 -0.37 -8.37
N LEU A 196 -26.37 -1.42 -8.14
CA LEU A 196 -26.08 -2.51 -7.23
C LEU A 196 -25.62 -3.76 -8.00
N PHE A 197 -24.58 -4.44 -7.51
CA PHE A 197 -24.05 -5.67 -8.09
C PHE A 197 -23.57 -6.61 -6.98
N HIS A 198 -23.42 -7.91 -7.26
CA HIS A 198 -22.67 -8.79 -6.36
C HIS A 198 -21.22 -8.35 -6.28
N THR A 199 -20.64 -8.40 -5.09
CA THR A 199 -19.24 -7.99 -4.85
C THR A 199 -18.28 -8.74 -5.77
N GLU A 200 -18.44 -10.06 -5.89
CA GLU A 200 -17.59 -10.89 -6.78
C GLU A 200 -17.74 -10.54 -8.27
N CYS A 201 -18.96 -10.20 -8.70
CA CYS A 201 -19.22 -9.85 -10.09
C CYS A 201 -18.57 -8.50 -10.44
N LEU A 202 -18.69 -7.52 -9.54
CA LEU A 202 -18.09 -6.20 -9.73
C LEU A 202 -16.55 -6.27 -9.68
N GLU A 203 -15.99 -7.07 -8.77
CA GLU A 203 -14.53 -7.30 -8.68
C GLU A 203 -13.96 -7.87 -9.98
N LYS A 204 -14.58 -8.93 -10.52
CA LYS A 204 -14.18 -9.55 -11.80
C LYS A 204 -14.30 -8.55 -12.96
N TRP A 205 -15.35 -7.72 -12.97
CA TRP A 205 -15.55 -6.72 -14.01
C TRP A 205 -14.51 -5.58 -13.96
N LEU A 206 -14.24 -5.04 -12.77
CA LEU A 206 -13.26 -3.97 -12.57
C LEU A 206 -11.82 -4.43 -12.82
N ALA A 207 -11.53 -5.74 -12.74
CA ALA A 207 -10.27 -6.30 -13.19
C ALA A 207 -10.04 -6.12 -14.71
N ILE A 208 -11.11 -5.96 -15.49
CA ILE A 208 -11.05 -5.79 -16.96
C ILE A 208 -11.26 -4.32 -17.35
N LYS A 209 -12.33 -3.67 -16.86
CA LYS A 209 -12.65 -2.28 -17.19
C LYS A 209 -13.19 -1.50 -16.00
N ASN A 210 -12.66 -0.31 -15.78
CA ASN A 210 -13.12 0.63 -14.74
C ASN A 210 -14.34 1.47 -15.19
N ILE A 211 -15.38 0.81 -15.70
CA ILE A 211 -16.65 1.45 -16.10
C ILE A 211 -17.85 0.68 -15.55
N CYS A 212 -18.93 1.35 -15.19
CA CYS A 212 -20.15 0.68 -14.76
C CYS A 212 -20.80 -0.09 -15.92
N PRO A 213 -21.17 -1.37 -15.76
CA PRO A 213 -21.81 -2.14 -16.83
C PRO A 213 -23.20 -1.60 -17.21
N GLN A 214 -23.92 -0.98 -16.27
CA GLN A 214 -25.26 -0.43 -16.51
C GLN A 214 -25.23 0.96 -17.16
N CYS A 215 -24.42 1.89 -16.63
CA CYS A 215 -24.44 3.30 -17.08
C CYS A 215 -23.15 3.81 -17.72
N ARG A 216 -22.12 2.96 -17.85
CA ARG A 216 -20.82 3.26 -18.47
C ARG A 216 -20.04 4.43 -17.86
N ARG A 217 -20.45 4.96 -16.71
CA ARG A 217 -19.68 5.97 -15.96
C ARG A 217 -18.36 5.37 -15.45
N PRO A 218 -17.26 6.13 -15.43
CA PRO A 218 -15.99 5.66 -14.89
C PRO A 218 -16.12 5.40 -13.38
N LEU A 219 -15.59 4.28 -12.94
CA LEU A 219 -15.61 3.86 -11.53
C LEU A 219 -14.22 4.03 -10.90
N PRO A 220 -14.13 4.49 -9.63
CA PRO A 220 -12.88 4.44 -8.91
C PRO A 220 -12.45 2.97 -8.73
N PRO A 221 -11.15 2.65 -8.75
CA PRO A 221 -10.70 1.29 -8.51
C PRO A 221 -11.14 0.82 -7.11
N LEU A 222 -11.42 -0.48 -6.98
CA LEU A 222 -11.61 -1.15 -5.68
C LEU A 222 -10.29 -1.23 -4.89
#